data_AF-A0A8S2G887-F1
#
_entry.id   AF-A0A8S2G887-F1
#
_cell.length_a   1.000
_cell.length_b   1.000
_cell.length_c   1.000
_cell.angle_alpha   90.00
_cell.angle_beta   90.00
_cell.angle_gamma   90.00
#
_symmetry.space_group_name_H-M   'P 1'
#
loop_
_entity.id
_entity.type
_entity.pdbx_description
1 polymer ?
#
loop_
_entity_poly.entity_id
_entity_poly.type
_entity_poly.pdbx_seq_one_letter_code
_entity_poly.pdbx_strand_id
1 'polypeptide(L)'
;KYPFSNGDLTICADVLRNYLEANIKIPWEDIRYIFGEIMYGGHITDDWDRRLCRNYLETYINPTMFETDLYLAPDFPLPSALDHKGFHMYIDDKLPSESPKLYGLHPNAEIDFLTQTSAKLFRTLIEISPRDMSNKATTTSQSRDEKIRTVLEEMQNHLPDDFNTIELRARVDERNPYAVVALQEAERMNNLLKE
;
A
#
# COMPACT_ATOMS: atom_id res chain seq x y z
N LYS A 1 -1.31 2.74 6.44
CA LYS A 1 -1.40 4.19 6.17
C LYS A 1 -0.71 4.91 7.31
N TYR A 2 0.31 5.72 7.03
CA TYR A 2 1.04 6.46 8.05
C TYR A 2 0.28 7.74 8.46
N PRO A 3 0.33 8.12 9.74
CA PRO A 3 -0.42 9.25 10.26
C PRO A 3 0.32 10.58 10.06
N PHE A 4 0.41 11.06 8.82
CA PHE A 4 0.98 12.38 8.54
C PHE A 4 0.00 13.50 8.92
N SER A 5 0.52 14.55 9.55
CA SER A 5 -0.24 15.72 10.02
C SER A 5 0.24 17.02 9.37
N ASN A 6 -0.65 18.01 9.30
CA ASN A 6 -0.28 19.38 8.92
C ASN A 6 0.74 20.01 9.90
N GLY A 7 0.78 19.50 11.14
CA GLY A 7 1.82 19.88 12.11
C GLY A 7 3.22 19.52 11.63
N ASP A 8 3.40 18.33 11.04
CA ASP A 8 4.70 17.89 10.52
C ASP A 8 5.18 18.83 9.41
N LEU A 9 4.28 19.23 8.50
CA LEU A 9 4.58 20.16 7.42
C LEU A 9 4.97 21.55 7.94
N THR A 10 4.23 22.06 8.94
CA THR A 10 4.50 23.39 9.51
C THR A 10 5.85 23.42 10.22
N ILE A 11 6.16 22.39 11.01
CA ILE A 11 7.46 22.26 11.68
C ILE A 11 8.58 22.10 10.66
N CYS A 12 8.40 21.30 9.60
CA CYS A 12 9.39 21.20 8.53
C CYS A 12 9.66 22.55 7.86
N ALA A 13 8.63 23.38 7.65
CA ALA A 13 8.80 24.72 7.09
C ALA A 13 9.54 25.67 8.04
N ASP A 14 9.28 25.61 9.35
CA ASP A 14 10.00 26.38 10.36
C ASP A 14 11.46 25.94 10.47
N VAL A 15 11.72 24.63 10.48
CA VAL A 15 13.07 24.06 10.47
C VAL A 15 13.82 24.48 9.21
N LEU A 16 13.19 24.40 8.03
CA LEU A 16 13.79 24.84 6.77
C LEU A 16 14.21 26.31 6.84
N ARG A 17 13.32 27.18 7.31
CA ARG A 17 13.60 28.62 7.46
C ARG A 17 14.81 28.86 8.36
N ASN A 18 14.83 28.23 9.53
CA ASN A 18 15.93 28.37 10.49
C ASN A 18 17.28 27.90 9.91
N TYR A 19 17.29 26.78 9.18
CA TYR A 19 18.51 26.25 8.55
C TYR A 19 19.01 27.14 7.40
N LEU A 20 18.11 27.72 6.62
CA LEU A 20 18.45 28.64 5.52
C LEU A 20 18.93 30.00 6.04
N GLU A 21 18.39 30.50 7.16
CA GLU A 21 18.84 31.75 7.78
C GLU A 21 20.20 31.60 8.48
N ALA A 22 20.48 30.43 9.08
CA ALA A 22 21.71 30.17 9.81
C ALA A 22 22.93 29.86 8.91
N ASN A 23 22.72 29.45 7.66
CA ASN A 23 23.78 28.97 6.77
C ASN A 23 23.83 29.73 5.44
N ILE A 24 25.04 30.11 5.01
CA ILE A 24 25.27 30.80 3.72
C ILE A 24 25.07 29.83 2.53
N LYS A 25 25.33 28.53 2.75
CA LYS A 25 25.12 27.46 1.77
C LYS A 25 24.01 26.54 2.24
N ILE A 26 23.17 26.08 1.31
CA ILE A 26 22.07 25.16 1.60
C ILE A 26 22.64 23.79 1.98
N PRO A 27 22.40 23.27 3.21
CA PRO A 27 22.86 21.97 3.63
C PRO A 27 21.87 20.88 3.18
N TRP A 28 21.98 20.44 1.93
CA TRP A 28 21.03 19.50 1.32
C TRP A 28 20.92 18.15 2.03
N GLU A 29 22.07 17.57 2.41
CA GLU A 29 22.10 16.27 3.10
C GLU A 29 21.43 16.33 4.47
N ASP A 30 21.70 17.38 5.24
CA ASP A 30 21.10 17.59 6.56
C ASP A 30 19.58 17.79 6.45
N ILE A 31 19.11 18.58 5.49
CA ILE A 31 17.67 18.80 5.27
C ILE A 31 16.97 17.49 4.90
N ARG A 32 17.54 16.70 3.98
CA ARG A 32 16.98 15.40 3.61
C ARG A 32 16.96 14.43 4.78
N TYR A 33 18.01 14.41 5.57
CA TYR A 33 18.10 13.54 6.75
C TYR A 33 17.05 13.94 7.80
N ILE A 34 16.94 15.23 8.12
CA ILE A 34 15.96 15.71 9.11
C ILE A 34 14.54 15.41 8.64
N PHE A 35 14.20 15.68 7.38
CA PHE A 35 12.85 15.42 6.88
C PHE A 35 12.55 13.93 6.73
N GLY A 36 13.49 13.16 6.18
CA GLY A 36 13.28 11.76 5.83
C GLY A 36 13.42 10.79 7.00
N GLU A 37 14.34 11.02 7.93
CA GLU A 37 14.60 10.11 9.05
C GLU A 37 13.95 10.58 10.36
N ILE A 38 13.95 11.89 10.63
CA ILE A 38 13.48 12.43 11.92
C ILE A 38 12.00 12.80 11.86
N MET A 39 11.60 13.68 10.93
CA MET A 39 10.24 14.23 10.88
C MET A 39 9.25 13.20 10.32
N TYR A 40 9.37 12.85 9.04
CA TYR A 40 8.48 11.87 8.41
C TYR A 40 8.93 10.43 8.70
N GLY A 41 10.24 10.19 8.84
CA GLY A 41 10.79 8.87 9.12
C GLY A 41 10.34 8.28 10.45
N GLY A 42 10.11 9.11 11.46
CA GLY A 42 9.56 8.69 12.76
C GLY A 42 8.13 8.14 12.67
N HIS A 43 7.38 8.52 11.63
CA HIS A 43 6.02 8.01 11.38
C HIS A 43 5.99 6.74 10.53
N ILE A 44 7.10 6.45 9.83
CA ILE A 44 7.21 5.31 8.91
C ILE A 44 7.85 4.13 9.64
N THR A 45 7.08 3.07 9.83
CA THR A 45 7.54 1.87 10.53
C THR A 45 8.25 0.87 9.62
N ASP A 46 7.90 0.84 8.33
CA ASP A 46 8.49 -0.09 7.36
C ASP A 46 9.76 0.48 6.72
N ASP A 47 10.80 -0.36 6.62
CA ASP A 47 12.10 0.07 6.10
C ASP A 47 12.08 0.31 4.58
N TRP A 48 11.21 -0.40 3.83
CA TRP A 48 11.07 -0.16 2.40
C TRP A 48 10.38 1.17 2.12
N ASP A 49 9.33 1.49 2.88
CA ASP A 49 8.68 2.80 2.80
C ASP A 49 9.60 3.94 3.25
N ARG A 50 10.49 3.71 4.22
CA ARG A 50 11.50 4.71 4.63
C ARG A 50 12.51 4.96 3.50
N ARG A 51 12.95 3.91 2.82
CA ARG A 51 13.79 4.01 1.62
C ARG A 51 13.10 4.77 0.50
N LEU A 52 11.81 4.52 0.28
CA LEU A 52 11.02 5.24 -0.71
C LEU A 52 10.95 6.74 -0.39
N CYS A 53 10.66 7.09 0.87
CA CYS A 53 10.64 8.48 1.34
C CYS A 53 11.98 9.19 1.10
N ARG A 54 13.10 8.54 1.40
CA ARG A 54 14.44 9.08 1.14
C ARG A 54 14.67 9.34 -0.36
N ASN A 55 14.30 8.40 -1.22
CA ASN A 55 14.43 8.57 -2.68
C ASN A 55 13.59 9.74 -3.21
N TYR A 56 12.37 9.93 -2.68
CA TYR A 56 11.56 11.10 -3.02
C TYR A 56 12.26 12.41 -2.63
N LEU A 57 12.82 12.48 -1.42
CA LEU A 57 13.55 13.66 -0.96
C LEU A 57 14.83 13.91 -1.77
N GLU A 58 15.56 12.87 -2.17
CA GLU A 58 16.73 13.02 -3.04
C GLU A 58 16.38 13.55 -4.44
N THR A 59 15.22 13.13 -4.97
CA THR A 59 14.74 13.53 -6.30
C THR A 59 14.23 14.98 -6.31
N TYR A 60 13.55 15.42 -5.25
CA TYR A 60 12.95 16.75 -5.19
C TYR A 60 13.79 17.81 -4.47
N ILE A 61 14.61 17.43 -3.48
CA ILE A 61 15.40 18.35 -2.66
C ILE A 61 16.88 18.21 -3.07
N ASN A 62 17.25 18.77 -4.22
CA ASN A 62 18.61 18.72 -4.74
C ASN A 62 19.08 20.07 -5.31
N PRO A 63 20.41 20.26 -5.46
CA PRO A 63 20.95 21.49 -6.05
C PRO A 63 20.43 21.77 -7.46
N THR A 64 20.14 20.72 -8.22
CA THR A 64 19.61 20.78 -9.59
C THR A 64 18.17 21.27 -9.65
N MET A 65 17.46 21.44 -8.52
CA MET A 65 16.08 21.95 -8.53
C MET A 65 15.98 23.38 -9.05
N PHE A 66 17.07 24.15 -9.01
CA PHE A 66 17.09 25.52 -9.52
C PHE A 66 17.40 25.60 -11.02
N GLU A 67 17.65 24.46 -11.67
CA GLU A 67 17.87 24.38 -13.11
C GLU A 67 16.53 24.45 -13.85
N THR A 68 16.50 25.18 -14.97
CA THR A 68 15.27 25.65 -15.63
C THR A 68 14.40 24.56 -16.26
N ASP A 69 14.89 23.32 -16.35
CA ASP A 69 14.24 22.21 -17.06
C ASP A 69 13.78 21.06 -16.15
N LEU A 70 13.64 21.29 -14.83
CA LEU A 70 13.14 20.24 -13.94
C LEU A 70 11.61 20.13 -14.01
N TYR A 71 11.12 18.92 -14.27
CA TYR A 71 9.70 18.56 -14.23
C TYR A 71 9.38 17.87 -12.89
N LEU A 72 8.40 18.39 -12.16
CA LEU A 72 7.92 17.78 -10.91
C LEU A 72 7.12 16.49 -11.20
N ALA A 73 6.44 16.48 -12.34
CA ALA A 73 5.67 15.37 -12.87
C ALA A 73 5.62 15.46 -14.41
N PRO A 74 5.23 14.39 -15.12
CA PRO A 74 5.00 14.47 -16.57
C PRO A 74 4.06 15.63 -16.90
N ASP A 75 4.49 16.50 -17.81
CA ASP A 75 3.78 17.72 -18.23
C ASP A 75 3.58 18.80 -17.14
N PHE A 76 4.30 18.72 -16.01
CA PHE A 76 4.25 19.73 -14.94
C PHE A 76 5.65 20.26 -14.61
N PRO A 77 6.09 21.35 -15.27
CA PRO A 77 7.39 21.96 -15.01
C PRO A 77 7.42 22.62 -13.62
N LEU A 78 8.60 22.68 -13.01
CA LEU A 78 8.79 23.40 -11.75
C LEU A 78 8.67 24.91 -12.01
N PRO A 79 7.75 25.61 -11.32
CA PRO A 79 7.65 27.06 -11.45
C PRO A 79 8.91 27.76 -10.89
N SER A 80 9.38 28.80 -11.57
CA SER A 80 10.43 29.70 -11.06
C SER A 80 9.98 30.37 -9.75
N ALA A 81 10.90 30.80 -8.89
CA ALA A 81 10.57 31.43 -7.61
C ALA A 81 9.47 32.53 -7.74
N LEU A 82 8.25 32.20 -7.30
CA LEU A 82 7.08 33.08 -7.28
C LEU A 82 6.71 33.41 -5.84
N ASP A 83 5.91 34.47 -5.67
CA ASP A 83 5.24 34.72 -4.40
C ASP A 83 4.19 33.64 -4.10
N HIS A 84 3.79 33.50 -2.84
CA HIS A 84 2.74 32.56 -2.42
C HIS A 84 1.49 32.62 -3.31
N LYS A 85 1.01 33.84 -3.64
CA LYS A 85 -0.14 34.02 -4.55
C LYS A 85 0.15 33.54 -5.98
N GLY A 86 1.38 33.72 -6.44
CA GLY A 86 1.82 33.25 -7.75
C GLY A 86 1.85 31.72 -7.84
N PHE A 87 2.26 31.03 -6.77
CA PHE A 87 2.17 29.57 -6.71
C PHE A 87 0.72 29.07 -6.78
N HIS A 88 -0.22 29.70 -6.07
CA HIS A 88 -1.64 29.33 -6.17
C HIS A 88 -2.17 29.48 -7.60
N MET A 89 -1.91 30.63 -8.24
CA MET A 89 -2.32 30.84 -9.64
C MET A 89 -1.67 29.85 -10.61
N TYR A 90 -0.42 29.48 -10.37
CA TYR A 90 0.29 28.50 -11.19
C TYR A 90 -0.33 27.10 -11.06
N ILE A 91 -0.65 26.68 -9.83
CA ILE A 91 -1.31 25.40 -9.58
C ILE A 91 -2.68 25.37 -10.27
N ASP A 92 -3.47 26.43 -10.16
CA ASP A 92 -4.79 26.50 -10.77
C ASP A 92 -4.76 26.46 -12.31
N ASP A 93 -3.72 27.03 -12.95
CA ASP A 93 -3.60 27.08 -14.42
C ASP A 93 -2.89 25.86 -15.03
N LYS A 94 -1.92 25.28 -14.32
CA LYS A 94 -1.01 24.26 -14.87
C LYS A 94 -1.21 22.85 -14.35
N LEU A 95 -1.94 22.64 -13.25
CA LEU A 95 -2.12 21.30 -12.69
C LEU A 95 -3.11 20.50 -13.58
N PRO A 96 -2.66 19.40 -14.22
CA PRO A 96 -3.56 18.54 -14.99
C PRO A 96 -4.45 17.71 -14.06
N SER A 97 -5.46 17.03 -14.63
CA SER A 97 -6.28 16.09 -13.87
C SER A 97 -5.42 15.02 -13.19
N GLU A 98 -5.73 14.75 -11.93
CA GLU A 98 -5.05 13.76 -11.10
C GLU A 98 -4.88 12.42 -11.84
N SER A 99 -3.64 11.95 -11.97
CA SER A 99 -3.32 10.65 -12.55
C SER A 99 -2.17 10.00 -11.78
N PRO A 100 -2.08 8.66 -11.72
CA PRO A 100 -1.00 7.98 -11.00
C PRO A 100 0.39 8.40 -11.46
N LYS A 101 0.52 8.79 -12.74
CA LYS A 101 1.79 9.25 -13.33
C LYS A 101 2.34 10.50 -12.63
N LEU A 102 1.48 11.36 -12.10
CA LEU A 102 1.90 12.56 -11.36
C LEU A 102 2.68 12.20 -10.08
N TYR A 103 2.36 11.05 -9.49
CA TYR A 103 2.98 10.56 -8.26
C TYR A 103 4.15 9.60 -8.53
N GLY A 104 4.53 9.41 -9.80
CA GLY A 104 5.53 8.42 -10.22
C GLY A 104 5.02 6.98 -10.22
N LEU A 105 3.69 6.78 -10.16
CA LEU A 105 3.08 5.45 -10.17
C LEU A 105 2.70 5.00 -11.58
N HIS A 106 2.67 3.67 -11.76
CA HIS A 106 2.23 3.07 -13.02
C HIS A 106 0.71 3.33 -13.24
N PRO A 107 0.25 3.60 -14.48
CA PRO A 107 -1.17 3.84 -14.79
C PRO A 107 -2.13 2.74 -14.30
N ASN A 108 -1.65 1.50 -14.19
CA ASN A 108 -2.44 0.38 -13.64
C ASN A 108 -2.93 0.60 -12.20
N ALA A 109 -2.28 1.48 -11.43
CA ALA A 109 -2.73 1.82 -10.09
C ALA A 109 -4.13 2.48 -10.09
N GLU A 110 -4.47 3.21 -11.15
CA GLU A 110 -5.80 3.80 -11.32
C GLU A 110 -6.86 2.72 -11.56
N ILE A 111 -6.53 1.70 -12.36
CA ILE A 111 -7.44 0.58 -12.63
C ILE A 111 -7.78 -0.14 -11.33
N ASP A 112 -6.79 -0.44 -10.50
CA ASP A 112 -7.00 -1.10 -9.21
C ASP A 112 -7.82 -0.20 -8.25
N PHE A 113 -7.48 1.09 -8.16
CA PHE A 113 -8.24 2.04 -7.36
C PHE A 113 -9.73 2.13 -7.78
N LEU A 114 -10.00 2.25 -9.08
CA LEU A 114 -11.36 2.29 -9.62
C LEU A 114 -12.09 0.97 -9.37
N THR A 115 -11.41 -0.17 -9.56
CA THR A 115 -11.99 -1.50 -9.31
C THR A 115 -12.38 -1.68 -7.85
N GLN A 116 -11.51 -1.31 -6.91
CA GLN A 116 -11.80 -1.38 -5.48
C GLN A 116 -12.93 -0.42 -5.08
N THR A 117 -12.96 0.79 -5.65
CA THR A 117 -14.00 1.77 -5.40
C THR A 117 -15.37 1.27 -5.90
N SER A 118 -15.42 0.71 -7.11
CA SER A 118 -16.63 0.10 -7.66
C SER A 118 -17.09 -1.11 -6.82
N ALA A 119 -16.17 -1.99 -6.42
CA ALA A 119 -16.50 -3.13 -5.56
C ALA A 119 -17.07 -2.67 -4.21
N LYS A 120 -16.51 -1.62 -3.61
CA LYS A 120 -17.03 -1.00 -2.39
C LYS A 120 -18.43 -0.43 -2.62
N LEU A 121 -18.65 0.28 -3.72
CA LEU A 121 -19.95 0.83 -4.08
C LEU A 121 -21.01 -0.27 -4.23
N PHE A 122 -20.69 -1.38 -4.92
CA PHE A 122 -21.62 -2.50 -5.05
C PHE A 122 -21.91 -3.19 -3.71
N ARG A 123 -20.91 -3.35 -2.83
CA ARG A 123 -21.13 -3.87 -1.48
C ARG A 123 -22.10 -2.98 -0.69
N THR A 124 -21.87 -1.67 -0.68
CA THR A 124 -22.77 -0.71 -0.02
C THR A 124 -24.19 -0.78 -0.59
N LEU A 125 -24.33 -0.91 -1.92
CA LEU A 125 -25.64 -1.03 -2.56
C LEU A 125 -26.36 -2.31 -2.17
N ILE A 126 -25.65 -3.44 -2.10
CA ILE A 126 -26.20 -4.72 -1.63
C ILE A 126 -26.60 -4.64 -0.14
N GLU A 127 -25.82 -3.96 0.69
CA GLU A 127 -26.12 -3.77 2.11
C GLU A 127 -27.38 -2.93 2.34
N ILE A 128 -27.61 -1.91 1.50
CA ILE A 128 -28.80 -1.05 1.56
C ILE A 128 -30.02 -1.74 0.92
N SER A 129 -29.81 -2.69 0.00
CA SER A 129 -30.90 -3.35 -0.71
C SER A 129 -31.79 -4.17 0.25
N PRO A 130 -33.13 -4.08 0.14
CA PRO A 130 -34.03 -4.81 1.02
C PRO A 130 -33.86 -6.31 0.84
N ARG A 131 -33.40 -6.98 1.91
CA ARG A 131 -33.12 -8.43 1.93
C ARG A 131 -34.36 -9.32 1.79
N ASP A 132 -35.56 -8.75 1.89
CA ASP A 132 -36.83 -9.48 1.97
C ASP A 132 -37.53 -9.78 0.63
N MET A 133 -37.01 -9.29 -0.50
CA MET A 133 -37.67 -9.51 -1.80
C MET A 133 -37.37 -10.87 -2.44
N SER A 134 -36.46 -11.68 -1.88
CA SER A 134 -36.10 -13.01 -2.42
C SER A 134 -36.85 -14.19 -1.79
N ASN A 135 -37.64 -13.98 -0.73
CA ASN A 135 -38.34 -15.07 -0.02
C ASN A 135 -39.76 -15.36 -0.55
N LYS A 136 -40.17 -14.75 -1.67
CA LYS A 136 -41.45 -15.05 -2.33
C LYS A 136 -41.26 -15.38 -3.82
N ALA A 137 -40.55 -16.45 -4.11
CA ALA A 137 -40.69 -17.15 -5.38
C ALA A 137 -40.72 -18.66 -5.11
N THR A 138 -41.93 -19.18 -5.25
CA THR A 138 -42.29 -20.58 -5.46
C THR A 138 -41.40 -21.26 -6.51
N THR A 139 -41.26 -22.58 -6.38
CA THR A 139 -40.72 -23.57 -7.33
C THR A 139 -39.19 -23.75 -7.42
N THR A 140 -38.76 -24.90 -6.87
CA THR A 140 -37.73 -25.80 -7.44
C THR A 140 -36.33 -25.22 -7.68
N SER A 141 -35.89 -24.28 -6.86
CA SER A 141 -34.47 -23.97 -6.70
C SER A 141 -34.02 -24.55 -5.36
N GLN A 142 -32.91 -25.31 -5.36
CA GLN A 142 -32.28 -25.83 -4.14
C GLN A 142 -32.25 -24.72 -3.08
N SER A 143 -32.70 -25.05 -1.86
CA SER A 143 -32.62 -24.13 -0.73
C SER A 143 -31.20 -23.58 -0.61
N ARG A 144 -31.05 -22.33 -0.19
CA ARG A 144 -29.74 -21.71 0.03
C ARG A 144 -28.84 -22.60 0.89
N ASP A 145 -29.42 -23.27 1.88
CA ASP A 145 -28.72 -24.18 2.78
C ASP A 145 -28.25 -25.45 2.08
N GLU A 146 -29.02 -25.96 1.11
CA GLU A 146 -28.65 -27.15 0.33
C GLU A 146 -27.48 -26.85 -0.60
N LYS A 147 -27.47 -25.67 -1.24
CA LYS A 147 -26.32 -25.21 -2.04
C LYS A 147 -25.07 -25.01 -1.19
N ILE A 148 -25.21 -24.41 -0.01
CA ILE A 148 -24.09 -24.26 0.92
C ILE A 148 -23.56 -25.63 1.33
N ARG A 149 -24.45 -26.59 1.61
CA ARG A 149 -24.07 -27.96 1.95
C ARG A 149 -23.31 -28.65 0.81
N THR A 150 -23.77 -28.56 -0.44
CA THR A 150 -23.05 -29.13 -1.58
C THR A 150 -21.65 -28.53 -1.71
N VAL A 151 -21.51 -27.21 -1.57
CA VAL A 151 -20.20 -26.54 -1.64
C VAL A 151 -19.29 -26.95 -0.47
N LEU A 152 -19.84 -27.13 0.73
CA LEU A 152 -19.07 -27.62 1.88
C LEU A 152 -18.61 -29.06 1.67
N GLU A 153 -19.47 -29.93 1.13
CA GLU A 153 -19.10 -31.31 0.80
C GLU A 153 -18.05 -31.36 -0.31
N GLU A 154 -18.15 -30.50 -1.34
CA GLU A 154 -17.13 -30.36 -2.37
C GLU A 154 -15.79 -29.88 -1.80
N MET A 155 -15.82 -28.85 -0.95
CA MET A 155 -14.62 -28.35 -0.26
C MET A 155 -14.00 -29.46 0.58
N GLN A 156 -14.81 -30.19 1.37
CA GLN A 156 -14.38 -31.29 2.23
C GLN A 156 -13.70 -32.42 1.43
N ASN A 157 -14.26 -32.77 0.27
CA ASN A 157 -13.68 -33.78 -0.62
C ASN A 157 -12.41 -33.31 -1.34
N HIS A 158 -12.14 -32.00 -1.38
CA HIS A 158 -10.93 -31.42 -1.98
C HIS A 158 -9.79 -31.21 -0.97
N LEU A 159 -10.00 -31.47 0.32
CA LEU A 159 -8.90 -31.41 1.28
C LEU A 159 -7.91 -32.56 0.99
N PRO A 160 -6.60 -32.27 1.01
CA PRO A 160 -5.58 -33.31 0.90
C PRO A 160 -5.61 -34.23 2.13
N ASP A 161 -5.22 -35.48 1.93
CA ASP A 161 -5.10 -36.46 3.02
C ASP A 161 -4.01 -36.04 4.04
N ASP A 162 -4.22 -36.41 5.31
CA ASP A 162 -3.25 -36.21 6.38
C ASP A 162 -1.87 -36.79 6.01
N PHE A 163 -0.82 -36.02 6.26
CA PHE A 163 0.55 -36.50 6.11
C PHE A 163 0.85 -37.58 7.15
N ASN A 164 1.30 -38.76 6.73
CA ASN A 164 1.76 -39.78 7.66
C ASN A 164 3.12 -39.38 8.27
N THR A 165 3.08 -38.68 9.40
CA THR A 165 4.28 -38.16 10.09
C THR A 165 5.21 -39.27 10.59
N ILE A 166 4.70 -40.48 10.81
CA ILE A 166 5.49 -41.64 11.23
C ILE A 166 6.34 -42.16 10.06
N GLU A 167 5.74 -42.30 8.88
CA GLU A 167 6.46 -42.73 7.67
C GLU A 167 7.45 -41.66 7.18
N LEU A 168 7.06 -40.39 7.24
CA LEU A 168 7.94 -39.26 6.91
C LEU A 168 9.15 -39.16 7.84
N ARG A 169 8.95 -39.37 9.16
CA ARG A 169 10.06 -39.40 10.13
C ARG A 169 10.97 -40.62 9.93
N ALA A 170 10.44 -41.76 9.49
CA ALA A 170 11.20 -42.98 9.23
C ALA A 170 12.02 -42.92 7.93
N ARG A 171 11.62 -42.11 6.95
CA ARG A 171 12.34 -41.91 5.68
C ARG A 171 13.52 -40.93 5.75
N VAL A 172 13.70 -40.23 6.88
CA VAL A 172 14.76 -39.24 7.07
C VAL A 172 15.91 -39.88 7.86
N ASP A 173 16.91 -40.40 7.14
CA ASP A 173 18.10 -41.02 7.73
C ASP A 173 19.04 -39.98 8.36
N GLU A 174 19.21 -38.81 7.72
CA GLU A 174 19.98 -37.68 8.25
C GLU A 174 19.07 -36.47 8.55
N ARG A 175 19.06 -36.04 9.81
CA ARG A 175 18.32 -34.86 10.25
C ARG A 175 19.04 -33.56 9.86
N ASN A 176 18.95 -33.22 8.58
CA ASN A 176 19.31 -31.90 8.08
C ASN A 176 18.26 -30.87 8.55
N PRO A 177 18.65 -29.61 8.89
CA PRO A 177 17.72 -28.51 9.17
C PRO A 177 16.49 -28.42 8.23
N TYR A 178 16.66 -28.65 6.92
CA TYR A 178 15.53 -28.63 5.98
C TYR A 178 14.52 -29.77 6.22
N ALA A 179 15.01 -30.97 6.57
CA ALA A 179 14.14 -32.11 6.86
C ALA A 179 13.36 -31.89 8.16
N VAL A 180 13.95 -31.22 9.16
CA VAL A 180 13.26 -30.87 10.41
C VAL A 180 12.14 -29.86 10.15
N VAL A 181 12.39 -28.82 9.35
CA VAL A 181 11.36 -27.83 8.99
C VAL A 181 10.22 -28.48 8.22
N ALA A 182 10.52 -29.34 7.25
CA ALA A 182 9.49 -30.05 6.48
C ALA A 182 8.60 -30.95 7.36
N LEU A 183 9.19 -31.64 8.35
CA LEU A 183 8.43 -32.44 9.32
C LEU A 183 7.55 -31.57 10.22
N GLN A 184 8.07 -30.41 10.65
CA GLN A 184 7.30 -29.46 11.47
C GLN A 184 6.12 -28.86 10.70
N GLU A 185 6.32 -28.48 9.43
CA GLU A 185 5.25 -27.98 8.58
C GLU A 185 4.20 -29.06 8.27
N ALA A 186 4.62 -30.32 8.08
CA ALA A 186 3.69 -31.44 7.92
C ALA A 186 2.84 -31.67 9.20
N GLU A 187 3.44 -31.59 10.38
CA GLU A 187 2.72 -31.67 11.65
C GLU A 187 1.75 -30.49 11.84
N ARG A 188 2.18 -29.28 11.48
CA ARG A 188 1.34 -28.08 11.55
C ARG A 188 0.16 -28.15 10.57
N MET A 189 0.39 -28.66 9.37
CA MET A 189 -0.67 -28.86 8.37
C MET A 189 -1.68 -29.90 8.85
N ASN A 190 -1.24 -31.03 9.40
CA ASN A 190 -2.15 -32.04 9.95
C ASN A 190 -2.98 -31.52 11.13
N ASN A 191 -2.43 -30.63 11.95
CA ASN A 191 -3.22 -29.99 13.02
C ASN A 191 -4.27 -29.04 12.43
N LEU A 192 -3.93 -28.29 11.37
CA LEU A 192 -4.86 -27.40 10.68
C LEU A 192 -5.98 -28.17 9.96
N LEU A 193 -5.68 -29.33 9.37
CA LEU A 193 -6.68 -30.18 8.71
C LEU A 193 -7.69 -30.80 9.71
N LYS A 194 -7.34 -30.86 11.00
CA LYS A 194 -8.18 -31.43 12.07
C LYS A 194 -9.07 -30.40 12.77
N GLU A 195 -8.76 -29.11 12.66
CA GLU A 195 -9.61 -28.00 13.17
C GLU A 195 -10.83 -27.77 12.27
#